data_AF-A0A1B7HGC2-F1
#
_entry.id   AF-A0A1B7HGC2-F1
#
_cell.length_a   1.000
_cell.length_b   1.000
_cell.length_c   1.000
_cell.angle_alpha   90.00
_cell.angle_beta   90.00
_cell.angle_gamma   90.00
#
_symmetry.space_group_name_H-M   'P 1'
#
loop_
_entity.id
_entity.type
_entity.pdbx_description
1 polymer ?
#
loop_
_entity_poly.entity_id
_entity_poly.type
_entity_poly.pdbx_seq_one_letter_code
_entity_poly.pdbx_strand_id
1 'polypeptide(L)'
;MRYCFPNGQLDMYCKDTPESAPAPLKPWFAISGPVTDEYSVIFGHWASLEGKGTPEGIYGLDTGCCWGGGLTCLRWEDKKYFVQPSNRKPDVGDGETAIAS
;
A
#
# COMPACT_ATOMS: atom_id res chain seq x y z
N MET A 1 -9.09 4.94 -0.40
CA MET A 1 -8.58 6.29 -0.75
C MET A 1 -7.08 6.19 -0.93
N ARG A 2 -6.51 6.88 -1.92
CA ARG A 2 -5.06 6.91 -2.15
C ARG A 2 -4.59 8.35 -2.22
N TYR A 3 -5.02 9.03 -3.28
CA TYR A 3 -4.63 10.40 -3.56
C TYR A 3 -5.75 11.39 -3.28
N CYS A 4 -5.33 12.61 -3.02
CA CYS A 4 -6.17 13.79 -2.91
C CYS A 4 -5.55 14.93 -3.73
N PHE A 5 -6.41 15.83 -4.21
CA PHE A 5 -6.00 17.14 -4.70
C PHE A 5 -5.57 18.03 -3.52
N PRO A 6 -4.78 19.10 -3.74
CA PRO A 6 -4.28 19.96 -2.67
C PRO A 6 -5.37 20.62 -1.80
N ASN A 7 -6.61 20.69 -2.30
CA ASN A 7 -7.78 21.19 -1.58
C ASN A 7 -8.51 20.12 -0.76
N GLY A 8 -7.98 18.90 -0.68
CA GLY A 8 -8.58 17.77 0.04
C GLY A 8 -9.63 16.99 -0.75
N GLN A 9 -9.94 17.35 -2.00
CA GLN A 9 -10.83 16.55 -2.84
C GLN A 9 -10.20 15.20 -3.17
N LEU A 10 -11.01 14.16 -3.24
CA LEU A 10 -10.55 12.79 -3.48
C LEU A 10 -10.25 12.55 -4.95
N ASP A 11 -9.12 11.90 -5.23
CA ASP A 11 -8.91 11.22 -6.51
C ASP A 11 -9.29 9.73 -6.39
N MET A 12 -10.06 9.26 -7.36
CA MET A 12 -10.60 7.89 -7.39
C MET A 12 -9.93 7.01 -8.45
N TYR A 13 -8.97 7.55 -9.22
CA TYR A 13 -8.44 6.90 -10.42
C TYR A 13 -6.98 6.43 -10.25
N CYS A 14 -6.12 7.27 -9.70
CA CYS A 14 -4.70 6.98 -9.57
C CYS A 14 -4.46 5.85 -8.56
N LYS A 15 -3.69 4.85 -8.98
CA LYS A 15 -3.36 3.66 -8.19
C LYS A 15 -1.84 3.44 -8.07
N ASP A 16 -1.04 4.33 -8.66
CA ASP A 16 0.40 4.19 -8.74
C ASP A 16 1.11 4.56 -7.43
N THR A 17 2.44 4.41 -7.42
CA THR A 17 3.29 4.84 -6.31
C THR A 17 3.37 6.37 -6.23
N PRO A 18 3.65 6.96 -5.04
CA PRO A 18 3.73 8.42 -4.89
C PRO A 18 4.69 9.10 -5.88
N GLU A 19 5.78 8.43 -6.26
CA GLU A 19 6.79 8.95 -7.19
C GLU A 19 6.29 9.02 -8.63
N SER A 20 5.29 8.19 -8.97
CA SER A 20 4.72 8.10 -10.31
C SER A 20 3.39 8.85 -10.43
N ALA A 21 2.89 9.42 -9.33
CA ALA A 21 1.61 10.11 -9.30
C ALA A 21 1.65 11.42 -10.12
N PRO A 22 0.66 11.67 -10.99
CA PRO A 22 0.61 12.91 -11.75
C PRO A 22 0.32 14.11 -10.83
N ALA A 23 0.98 15.24 -11.10
CA ALA A 23 0.62 16.50 -10.47
C ALA A 23 -0.84 16.87 -10.82
N PRO A 24 -1.63 17.41 -9.89
CA PRO A 24 -1.26 17.93 -8.57
C PRO A 24 -1.54 16.96 -7.42
N LEU A 25 -1.65 15.65 -7.68
CA LEU A 25 -2.06 14.67 -6.68
C LEU A 25 -1.04 14.53 -5.56
N LYS A 26 -1.55 14.38 -4.34
CA LYS A 26 -0.77 14.09 -3.14
C LYS A 26 -1.35 12.87 -2.44
N PRO A 27 -0.52 12.01 -1.81
CA PRO A 27 -1.02 11.01 -0.88
C PRO A 27 -1.90 11.69 0.17
N TRP A 28 -3.01 11.06 0.56
CA TRP A 28 -3.96 11.67 1.49
C TRP A 28 -3.29 12.12 2.81
N PHE A 29 -2.30 11.37 3.30
CA PHE A 29 -1.57 11.66 4.53
C PHE A 29 -0.54 12.79 4.40
N ALA A 30 -0.30 13.30 3.18
CA ALA A 30 0.54 14.49 2.95
C ALA A 30 -0.27 15.80 2.98
N ILE A 31 -1.58 15.71 3.21
CA ILE A 31 -2.46 16.86 3.44
C ILE A 31 -2.76 16.91 4.93
N SER A 32 -2.29 17.96 5.60
CA SER A 32 -2.51 18.16 7.04
C SER A 32 -4.00 18.20 7.37
N GLY A 33 -4.38 17.54 8.45
CA GLY A 33 -5.74 17.53 8.96
C GLY A 33 -5.77 17.19 10.45
N PRO A 34 -6.86 17.54 11.15
CA PRO A 34 -6.93 17.45 12.60
C PRO A 34 -6.74 16.02 13.13
N VAL A 35 -7.11 15.01 12.33
CA VAL A 35 -6.95 13.60 12.73
C VAL A 35 -5.50 13.16 12.72
N THR A 36 -4.73 13.52 11.69
CA THR A 36 -3.33 13.10 11.56
C THR A 36 -2.40 13.81 12.54
N ASP A 37 -2.85 14.94 13.10
CA ASP A 37 -2.08 15.73 14.06
C ASP A 37 -2.23 15.22 15.51
N GLU A 38 -3.36 14.56 15.82
CA GLU A 38 -3.65 14.07 17.18
C GLU A 38 -3.61 12.54 17.32
N TYR A 39 -3.85 11.81 16.22
CA TYR A 39 -4.04 10.37 16.26
C TYR A 39 -3.05 9.64 15.36
N SER A 40 -2.62 8.48 15.82
CA SER A 40 -2.00 7.50 14.93
C SER A 40 -3.06 6.87 14.02
N VAL A 41 -2.75 6.76 12.72
CA VAL A 41 -3.65 6.19 11.71
C VAL A 41 -3.03 4.93 11.14
N ILE A 42 -3.73 3.80 11.28
CA ILE A 42 -3.36 2.51 10.68
C ILE A 42 -4.29 2.26 9.50
N PHE A 43 -3.74 1.96 8.33
CA PHE A 43 -4.54 1.75 7.11
C PHE A 43 -3.99 0.65 6.19
N GLY A 44 -4.82 0.24 5.23
CA GLY A 44 -4.47 -0.69 4.17
C GLY A 44 -5.02 -0.25 2.81
N HIS A 45 -5.42 -1.20 1.95
CA HIS A 45 -5.98 -0.99 0.61
C HIS A 45 -5.01 -0.45 -0.45
N TRP A 46 -3.94 0.24 -0.05
CA TRP A 46 -2.97 0.85 -0.96
C TRP A 46 -1.71 0.00 -1.15
N ALA A 47 -1.87 -1.20 -1.72
CA ALA A 47 -0.77 -2.15 -1.94
C ALA A 47 0.45 -1.59 -2.69
N SER A 48 0.27 -0.70 -3.67
CA SER A 48 1.39 -0.08 -4.41
C SER A 48 2.27 0.82 -3.55
N LEU A 49 1.83 1.22 -2.36
CA LEU A 49 2.65 1.94 -1.38
C LEU A 49 3.61 1.01 -0.63
N GLU A 50 3.31 -0.30 -0.57
CA GLU A 50 4.09 -1.31 0.15
C GLU A 50 4.39 -0.97 1.64
N GLY A 51 3.55 -0.14 2.26
CA GLY A 51 3.78 0.36 3.62
C GLY A 51 4.98 1.31 3.76
N LYS A 52 5.48 1.89 2.67
CA LYS A 52 6.65 2.79 2.63
C LYS A 52 6.22 4.25 2.52
N GLY A 53 7.13 5.16 2.88
CA GLY A 53 6.95 6.61 2.64
C GLY A 53 5.86 7.27 3.47
N THR A 54 5.35 6.62 4.52
CA THR A 54 4.40 7.21 5.46
C THR A 54 5.14 8.01 6.54
N PRO A 55 4.60 9.17 6.97
CA PRO A 55 5.17 9.94 8.06
C PRO A 55 4.96 9.23 9.41
N GLU A 56 5.64 9.72 10.46
CA GLU A 56 5.43 9.25 11.83
C GLU A 56 3.95 9.32 12.22
N GLY A 57 3.46 8.32 12.95
CA GLY A 57 2.05 8.20 13.32
C GLY A 57 1.15 7.60 12.22
N ILE A 58 1.64 7.43 10.99
CA ILE A 58 0.88 6.86 9.89
C ILE A 58 1.46 5.49 9.50
N TYR A 59 0.66 4.44 9.61
CA TYR A 59 1.09 3.05 9.48
C TYR A 59 0.36 2.36 8.32
N GLY A 60 1.05 2.18 7.18
CA GLY A 60 0.54 1.40 6.05
C GLY A 60 0.83 -0.09 6.21
N LEU A 61 -0.21 -0.92 6.35
CA LEU A 61 -0.06 -2.37 6.55
C LEU A 61 -0.38 -3.22 5.30
N ASP A 62 -0.89 -2.59 4.23
CA ASP A 62 -1.13 -3.28 2.97
C ASP A 62 0.18 -3.44 2.18
N THR A 63 0.86 -4.55 2.44
CA THR A 63 2.09 -4.97 1.76
C THR A 63 1.81 -5.97 0.64
N GLY A 64 0.61 -5.97 0.08
CA GLY A 64 0.30 -6.65 -1.17
C GLY A 64 0.31 -8.18 -1.12
N CYS A 65 -0.10 -8.81 0.00
CA CYS A 65 -0.14 -10.27 0.14
C CYS A 65 -0.84 -10.98 -1.04
N CYS A 66 -2.00 -10.46 -1.48
CA CYS A 66 -2.74 -11.04 -2.61
C CYS A 66 -2.02 -10.93 -3.95
N TRP A 67 -0.98 -10.10 -4.05
CA TRP A 67 -0.18 -9.86 -5.27
C TRP A 67 1.19 -10.54 -5.22
N GLY A 68 1.42 -11.43 -4.25
CA GLY A 68 2.71 -12.11 -4.06
C GLY A 68 3.65 -11.39 -3.08
N GLY A 69 3.22 -10.29 -2.46
CA GLY A 69 3.95 -9.61 -1.39
C GLY A 69 3.82 -10.32 -0.04
N GLY A 70 3.69 -9.55 1.04
CA GLY A 70 3.53 -10.09 2.41
C GLY A 70 2.21 -9.68 3.05
N LEU A 71 1.74 -10.45 4.03
CA LEU A 71 0.74 -10.02 5.00
C LEU A 71 1.46 -9.47 6.23
N THR A 72 1.25 -8.18 6.51
CA THR A 72 1.92 -7.48 7.62
C THR A 72 0.99 -7.29 8.81
N CYS A 73 1.49 -7.60 9.99
CA CYS A 73 0.82 -7.39 11.28
C CYS A 73 1.68 -6.45 12.14
N LEU A 74 1.03 -5.48 12.78
CA LEU A 74 1.62 -4.56 13.74
C LEU A 74 1.09 -4.88 15.13
N ARG A 75 1.98 -5.20 16.08
CA ARG A 75 1.65 -5.24 17.50
C ARG A 75 1.80 -3.84 18.07
N TRP A 76 0.73 -3.34 18.69
CA TRP A 76 0.62 -1.91 18.98
C TRP A 76 1.49 -1.45 20.15
N GLU A 77 1.63 -2.29 21.18
CA GLU A 77 2.27 -1.97 22.46
C GLU A 77 3.76 -1.63 22.28
N ASP A 78 4.45 -2.36 21.41
CA ASP A 78 5.88 -2.21 21.14
C ASP A 78 6.19 -1.83 19.68
N LYS A 79 5.14 -1.53 18.89
CA LYS A 79 5.22 -1.24 17.45
C LYS A 79 5.96 -2.31 16.66
N LYS A 80 5.94 -3.56 17.12
CA LYS A 80 6.66 -4.65 16.46
C LYS A 80 5.90 -5.14 15.22
N TYR A 81 6.64 -5.28 14.13
CA TYR A 81 6.13 -5.83 12.88
C TYR A 81 6.38 -7.34 12.79
N PHE A 82 5.38 -8.03 12.23
CA PHE A 82 5.44 -9.43 11.84
C PHE A 82 4.98 -9.54 10.39
N VAL A 83 5.67 -10.33 9.58
CA VAL A 83 5.36 -10.49 8.15
C VAL A 83 5.25 -11.97 7.82
N GLN A 84 4.16 -12.34 7.17
CA GLN A 84 3.99 -13.65 6.56
C GLN A 84 4.06 -13.52 5.03
N PRO A 85 4.98 -14.22 4.35
CA PRO A 85 5.03 -14.23 2.89
C PRO A 85 3.71 -14.74 2.28
N SER A 86 3.38 -14.26 1.08
CA SER A 86 2.19 -14.73 0.36
C SER A 86 2.26 -16.22 0.06
N ASN A 87 1.11 -16.89 0.19
CA ASN A 87 0.91 -18.26 -0.31
C ASN A 87 0.49 -18.29 -1.78
N ARG A 88 0.45 -17.13 -2.46
CA ARG A 88 0.09 -17.07 -3.88
C ARG A 88 1.15 -17.83 -4.68
N LYS A 89 0.72 -18.88 -5.37
CA LYS A 89 1.56 -19.55 -6.36
C LYS A 89 1.83 -18.57 -7.51
N PRO A 90 3.07 -18.49 -8.01
CA PRO A 90 3.33 -17.79 -9.26
C PRO A 90 2.36 -18.33 -10.32
N ASP A 91 1.80 -17.44 -11.11
CA ASP A 91 1.03 -17.86 -12.28
C ASP A 91 2.04 -18.48 -13.24
N VAL A 92 2.09 -19.82 -13.27
CA VAL A 92 2.85 -20.55 -14.27
C VAL A 92 2.03 -20.38 -15.54
N GLY A 93 2.30 -19.31 -16.29
CA GLY A 93 1.59 -19.04 -17.53
C GLY A 93 1.60 -20.28 -18.42
N ASP A 94 0.45 -20.61 -19.01
CA ASP A 94 0.31 -21.70 -19.96
C ASP A 94 1.29 -21.48 -21.12
N GLY A 95 2.43 -22.18 -21.07
CA GLY A 95 3.50 -22.11 -22.05
C GLY A 95 4.24 -23.44 -22.12
N GLU A 96 3.99 -24.15 -23.23
CA GLU A 96 4.67 -25.36 -23.74
C GLU A 96 4.28 -26.73 -23.16
N THR A 97 3.18 -27.28 -23.68
CA THR A 97 3.23 -28.65 -24.23
C THR A 97 4.16 -28.67 -25.45
N ALA A 98 5.46 -28.79 -25.22
CA ALA A 98 6.40 -29.28 -26.23
C ALA A 98 6.45 -30.81 -26.11
N ILE A 99 5.68 -31.44 -26.99
CA ILE A 99 5.73 -32.86 -27.32
C ILE A 99 7.16 -33.20 -27.75
N ALA A 100 7.90 -33.96 -26.94
CA ALA A 100 9.10 -34.64 -27.40
C ALA A 100 8.65 -35.88 -28.20
N SER A 101 8.90 -35.86 -29.51
CA SER A 101 9.00 -37.03 -30.39
C SER A 101 10.43 -37.14 -30.89
#